data_AF-A0A355GI52-F1
#
_entry.id   AF-A0A355GI52-F1
#
_cell.length_a   1.000
_cell.length_b   1.000
_cell.length_c   1.000
_cell.angle_alpha   90.00
_cell.angle_beta   90.00
_cell.angle_gamma   90.00
#
_symmetry.space_group_name_H-M   'P 1'
#
loop_
_entity.id
_entity.type
_entity.pdbx_description
1 polymer ?
#
loop_
_entity_poly.entity_id
_entity_poly.type
_entity_poly.pdbx_seq_one_letter_code
_entity_poly.pdbx_strand_id
1 'polypeptide(L)'
;MDYATSEKYLIAPASLGDSAKIKAQALKLKADSDQQTVSNVLDWMNASLKYQAELAYEWRNYDSVIGDGCYGGCADYAIACGVLLKSAGIPTVWVKTMDVPWIWTLKRGDSFQTWSGHVFLEVYLDGKWVLLDPGAKRVYLNYSPEARILPGNRFAYHKGNDPKTMIMSLQWEAWKQQTKAYFSKLDASLLPVDTSASVVLGKTCFVIGNSPYYQKLTKLAQEKGLTEAKSFNTGYDTYLPLAKGHVIYIATHDGQPTVPIATLEKYFPNASAGIKAGRITVDGTEILFIEFSKALSLEEKRKQLEREKKQLEQEKLLAQ
;
A
#
# COMPACT_ATOMS: atom_id res chain seq x y z
N MET A 1 3.72 -2.59 -29.04
CA MET A 1 4.73 -1.55 -29.28
C MET A 1 5.85 -2.17 -30.10
N ASP A 2 6.51 -1.40 -30.97
CA ASP A 2 7.64 -1.83 -31.79
C ASP A 2 8.94 -1.42 -31.09
N TYR A 3 9.43 -2.28 -30.20
CA TYR A 3 10.62 -2.00 -29.40
C TYR A 3 11.93 -2.10 -30.21
N ALA A 4 11.88 -2.60 -31.45
CA ALA A 4 13.04 -2.69 -32.34
C ALA A 4 13.35 -1.37 -33.06
N THR A 5 12.36 -0.47 -33.19
CA THR A 5 12.54 0.84 -33.85
C THR A 5 12.25 1.98 -32.88
N SER A 6 13.20 2.27 -31.99
CA SER A 6 13.04 3.27 -30.93
C SER A 6 12.72 4.67 -31.45
N GLU A 7 13.24 5.05 -32.61
CA GLU A 7 13.16 6.40 -33.18
C GLU A 7 11.71 6.82 -33.46
N LYS A 8 10.81 5.85 -33.67
CA LYS A 8 9.37 6.09 -33.83
C LYS A 8 8.74 6.76 -32.62
N TYR A 9 9.39 6.67 -31.46
CA TYR A 9 8.93 7.22 -30.19
C TYR A 9 9.67 8.50 -29.80
N LEU A 10 10.29 9.21 -30.74
CA LEU A 10 10.90 10.53 -30.52
C LEU A 10 9.91 11.69 -30.67
N ILE A 11 8.85 11.50 -31.46
CA ILE A 11 7.92 12.58 -31.80
C ILE A 11 6.77 12.58 -30.79
N ALA A 12 6.59 13.70 -30.10
CA ALA A 12 5.42 13.96 -29.27
C ALA A 12 4.20 14.23 -30.17
N PRO A 13 3.07 13.53 -29.99
CA PRO A 13 1.83 13.82 -30.68
C PRO A 13 1.35 15.25 -30.44
N ALA A 14 0.68 15.86 -31.43
CA ALA A 14 0.15 17.22 -31.34
C ALA A 14 -0.88 17.41 -30.21
N SER A 15 -1.51 16.32 -29.76
CA SER A 15 -2.42 16.31 -28.61
C SER A 15 -1.73 16.71 -27.30
N LEU A 16 -0.40 16.58 -27.22
CA LEU A 16 0.36 16.77 -25.99
C LEU A 16 0.95 18.17 -25.81
N GLY A 17 0.79 19.07 -26.78
CA GLY A 17 1.17 20.48 -26.65
C GLY A 17 1.95 21.02 -27.86
N ASP A 18 2.36 22.28 -27.76
CA ASP A 18 3.13 22.99 -28.78
C ASP A 18 4.56 22.43 -28.89
N SER A 19 4.81 21.71 -29.98
CA SER A 19 6.10 21.05 -30.24
C SER A 19 7.30 21.99 -30.21
N ALA A 20 7.15 23.26 -30.62
CA ALA A 20 8.26 24.21 -30.64
C ALA A 20 8.61 24.67 -29.21
N LYS A 21 7.59 24.96 -28.38
CA LYS A 21 7.79 25.31 -26.97
C LYS A 21 8.38 24.17 -26.17
N ILE A 22 7.84 22.96 -26.35
CA ILE A 22 8.37 21.75 -25.69
C ILE A 22 9.83 21.54 -26.08
N LYS A 23 10.16 21.60 -27.37
CA LYS A 23 11.55 21.43 -27.84
C LYS A 23 12.49 22.50 -27.29
N ALA A 24 12.08 23.76 -27.26
CA ALA A 24 12.88 24.83 -26.70
C ALA A 24 13.20 24.60 -25.20
N GLN A 25 12.23 24.10 -24.43
CA GLN A 25 12.46 23.76 -23.01
C GLN A 25 13.34 22.51 -22.87
N ALA A 26 13.05 21.45 -23.64
CA ALA A 26 13.80 20.20 -23.60
C ALA A 26 15.29 20.39 -23.94
N LEU A 27 15.60 21.26 -24.91
CA LEU A 27 16.98 21.57 -25.28
C LEU A 27 17.80 22.21 -24.14
N LYS A 28 17.16 22.96 -23.24
CA LYS A 28 17.83 23.53 -22.06
C LYS A 28 18.15 22.47 -21.00
N LEU A 29 17.39 21.37 -20.99
CA LEU A 29 17.50 20.29 -20.02
C LEU A 29 18.36 19.14 -20.54
N LYS A 30 18.57 19.07 -21.85
CA LYS A 30 19.41 18.07 -22.50
C LYS A 30 20.86 18.19 -22.03
N ALA A 31 21.45 17.04 -21.71
CA ALA A 31 22.85 16.86 -21.37
C ALA A 31 23.52 15.90 -22.35
N ASP A 32 24.82 15.69 -22.19
CA ASP A 32 25.61 14.77 -23.03
C ASP A 32 25.20 13.30 -22.85
N SER A 33 24.71 12.93 -21.66
CA SER A 33 24.20 11.60 -21.37
C SER A 33 22.67 11.58 -21.19
N ASP A 34 22.06 10.48 -21.61
CA ASP A 34 20.61 10.27 -21.47
C ASP A 34 20.19 10.28 -20.00
N GLN A 35 20.98 9.66 -19.14
CA GLN A 35 20.72 9.57 -17.70
C GLN A 35 20.74 10.96 -17.03
N GLN A 36 21.72 11.81 -17.38
CA GLN A 36 21.76 13.17 -16.87
C GLN A 36 20.61 14.02 -17.42
N THR A 37 20.22 13.82 -18.69
CA THR A 37 19.05 14.46 -19.28
C THR A 37 17.78 14.09 -18.51
N VAL A 38 17.58 12.81 -18.17
CA VAL A 38 16.45 12.35 -17.33
C VAL A 38 16.48 13.05 -15.97
N SER A 39 17.64 13.11 -15.30
CA SER A 39 17.77 13.80 -14.00
C SER A 39 17.38 15.29 -14.12
N ASN A 40 17.94 16.00 -15.11
CA ASN A 40 17.67 17.41 -15.34
C ASN A 40 16.18 17.69 -15.55
N VAL A 41 15.50 16.84 -16.33
CA VAL A 41 14.06 16.94 -16.57
C VAL A 41 13.28 16.78 -15.27
N LEU A 42 13.55 15.72 -14.49
CA LEU A 42 12.85 15.45 -13.24
C LEU A 42 13.10 16.53 -12.19
N ASP A 43 14.31 17.06 -12.10
CA ASP A 43 14.67 18.12 -11.17
C ASP A 43 14.01 19.45 -11.54
N TRP A 44 14.03 19.81 -12.82
CA TRP A 44 13.31 20.99 -13.31
C TRP A 44 11.80 20.88 -13.05
N MET A 45 11.18 19.74 -13.33
CA MET A 45 9.76 19.53 -13.07
C MET A 45 9.42 19.63 -11.58
N ASN A 46 10.24 19.03 -10.72
CA ASN A 46 10.05 19.10 -9.28
C ASN A 46 10.22 20.52 -8.72
N ALA A 47 11.11 21.33 -9.31
CA ALA A 47 11.28 22.73 -8.93
C ALA A 47 10.16 23.64 -9.48
N SER A 48 9.60 23.30 -10.64
CA SER A 48 8.69 24.17 -11.39
C SER A 48 7.21 23.89 -11.15
N LEU A 49 6.85 22.67 -10.71
CA LEU A 49 5.47 22.23 -10.61
C LEU A 49 5.07 21.92 -9.16
N LYS A 50 3.92 22.44 -8.74
CA LYS A 50 3.29 22.13 -7.46
C LYS A 50 2.22 21.05 -7.61
N TYR A 51 2.05 20.24 -6.57
CA TYR A 51 0.98 19.23 -6.55
C TYR A 51 -0.38 19.88 -6.23
N GLN A 52 -1.42 19.57 -7.00
CA GLN A 52 -2.79 20.08 -6.87
C GLN A 52 -3.82 18.99 -7.21
N ALA A 53 -4.16 18.15 -6.22
CA ALA A 53 -4.96 16.94 -6.40
C ALA A 53 -6.33 17.15 -7.08
N GLU A 54 -6.91 18.34 -6.94
CA GLU A 54 -8.17 18.74 -7.56
C GLU A 54 -8.13 18.71 -9.10
N LEU A 55 -6.94 18.76 -9.70
CA LEU A 55 -6.75 18.74 -11.16
C LEU A 55 -6.50 17.33 -11.74
N ALA A 56 -6.57 16.27 -10.92
CA ALA A 56 -6.10 14.93 -11.28
C ALA A 56 -6.91 14.19 -12.38
N TYR A 57 -8.08 14.70 -12.75
CA TYR A 57 -9.11 13.93 -13.47
C TYR A 57 -9.68 14.62 -14.72
N GLU A 58 -9.10 15.75 -15.11
CA GLU A 58 -9.47 16.47 -16.33
C GLU A 58 -8.31 16.52 -17.32
N TRP A 59 -8.62 16.54 -18.61
CA TRP A 59 -7.59 16.46 -19.65
C TRP A 59 -6.70 17.69 -19.63
N ARG A 60 -5.41 17.47 -19.39
CA ARG A 60 -4.36 18.48 -19.43
C ARG A 60 -3.20 17.94 -20.24
N ASN A 61 -2.69 18.77 -21.15
CA ASN A 61 -1.50 18.47 -21.91
C ASN A 61 -0.29 19.20 -21.29
N TYR A 62 0.89 19.11 -21.92
CA TYR A 62 2.08 19.79 -21.42
C TYR A 62 1.87 21.30 -21.25
N ASP A 63 1.28 21.98 -22.23
CA ASP A 63 1.11 23.42 -22.19
C ASP A 63 0.25 23.86 -21.02
N SER A 64 -0.84 23.13 -20.73
CA SER A 64 -1.68 23.37 -19.55
C SER A 64 -0.92 23.13 -18.25
N VAL A 65 -0.23 22.00 -18.12
CA VAL A 65 0.52 21.65 -16.89
C VAL A 65 1.61 22.68 -16.58
N ILE A 66 2.36 23.11 -17.59
CA ILE A 66 3.42 24.11 -17.43
C ILE A 66 2.83 25.51 -17.23
N GLY A 67 1.79 25.88 -17.96
CA GLY A 67 1.13 27.18 -17.84
C GLY A 67 0.56 27.44 -16.45
N ASP A 68 -0.05 26.42 -15.84
CA ASP A 68 -0.62 26.52 -14.49
C ASP A 68 0.45 26.35 -13.38
N GLY A 69 1.63 25.85 -13.73
CA GLY A 69 2.71 25.59 -12.76
C GLY A 69 2.38 24.47 -11.77
N CYS A 70 1.49 23.54 -12.14
CA CYS A 70 1.03 22.48 -11.24
C CYS A 70 0.63 21.19 -11.96
N TYR A 71 0.75 20.06 -11.25
CA TYR A 71 0.29 18.75 -11.68
C TYR A 71 -0.75 18.19 -10.71
N GLY A 72 -1.78 17.53 -11.23
CA GLY A 72 -2.85 16.96 -10.41
C GLY A 72 -2.66 15.50 -10.01
N GLY A 73 -1.88 14.75 -10.78
CA GLY A 73 -1.61 13.35 -10.49
C GLY A 73 -0.49 12.76 -11.33
N CYS A 74 -0.30 11.44 -11.21
CA CYS A 74 0.75 10.73 -11.93
C CYS A 74 0.65 10.86 -13.45
N ALA A 75 -0.56 10.99 -14.01
CA ALA A 75 -0.76 11.16 -15.45
C ALA A 75 -0.23 12.51 -15.96
N ASP A 76 -0.53 13.63 -15.29
CA ASP A 76 0.01 14.95 -15.64
C ASP A 76 1.54 14.95 -15.62
N TYR A 77 2.10 14.44 -14.52
CA TYR A 77 3.53 14.40 -14.30
C TYR A 77 4.22 13.49 -15.32
N ALA A 78 3.63 12.34 -15.65
CA ALA A 78 4.16 11.46 -16.69
C ALA A 78 4.04 12.06 -18.10
N ILE A 79 2.96 12.79 -18.42
CA ILE A 79 2.81 13.48 -19.70
C ILE A 79 3.91 14.54 -19.85
N ALA A 80 4.06 15.42 -18.87
CA ALA A 80 5.04 16.49 -18.93
C ALA A 80 6.48 15.94 -19.02
N CYS A 81 6.81 14.91 -18.24
CA CYS A 81 8.12 14.26 -18.30
C CYS A 81 8.34 13.61 -19.68
N GLY A 82 7.38 12.82 -20.16
CA GLY A 82 7.53 12.07 -21.40
C GLY A 82 7.71 12.96 -22.64
N VAL A 83 7.02 14.09 -22.73
CA VAL A 83 7.19 15.00 -23.89
C VAL A 83 8.54 15.72 -23.88
N LEU A 84 9.06 16.06 -22.69
CA LEU A 84 10.38 16.68 -22.54
C LEU A 84 11.47 15.69 -22.94
N LEU A 85 11.39 14.44 -22.48
CA LEU A 85 12.34 13.39 -22.84
C LEU A 85 12.34 13.11 -24.34
N LYS A 86 11.16 12.92 -24.95
CA LYS A 86 11.00 12.82 -26.40
C LYS A 86 11.70 13.95 -27.15
N SER A 87 11.43 15.19 -26.74
CA SER A 87 11.97 16.39 -27.41
C SER A 87 13.45 16.63 -27.12
N ALA A 88 14.00 16.04 -26.06
CA ALA A 88 15.44 16.00 -25.79
C ALA A 88 16.15 14.91 -26.63
N GLY A 89 15.41 14.06 -27.32
CA GLY A 89 15.96 12.98 -28.15
C GLY A 89 15.95 11.61 -27.49
N ILE A 90 15.20 11.43 -26.39
CA ILE A 90 15.07 10.15 -25.69
C ILE A 90 13.72 9.51 -26.07
N PRO A 91 13.73 8.39 -26.82
CA PRO A 91 12.52 7.66 -27.15
C PRO A 91 11.73 7.29 -25.90
N THR A 92 10.44 7.60 -25.87
CA THR A 92 9.59 7.41 -24.68
C THR A 92 8.22 6.82 -25.03
N VAL A 93 7.73 5.87 -24.23
CA VAL A 93 6.40 5.27 -24.32
C VAL A 93 5.71 5.38 -22.96
N TRP A 94 4.42 5.74 -22.94
CA TRP A 94 3.66 5.73 -21.70
C TRP A 94 3.12 4.34 -21.40
N VAL A 95 3.14 3.96 -20.12
CA VAL A 95 2.63 2.68 -19.63
C VAL A 95 1.54 2.93 -18.59
N LYS A 96 0.32 2.53 -18.95
CA LYS A 96 -0.88 2.61 -18.12
C LYS A 96 -0.98 1.36 -17.25
N THR A 97 -1.12 1.55 -15.93
CA THR A 97 -1.22 0.45 -14.98
C THR A 97 -2.43 0.56 -14.06
N MET A 98 -2.84 -0.58 -13.49
CA MET A 98 -3.74 -0.64 -12.34
C MET A 98 -3.08 -1.47 -11.24
N ASP A 99 -3.35 -1.13 -9.99
CA ASP A 99 -2.82 -1.87 -8.86
C ASP A 99 -3.47 -3.26 -8.80
N VAL A 100 -2.66 -4.32 -8.64
CA VAL A 100 -3.14 -5.70 -8.58
C VAL A 100 -4.20 -5.90 -7.48
N PRO A 101 -4.07 -5.33 -6.26
CA PRO A 101 -5.14 -5.40 -5.26
C PRO A 101 -6.48 -4.84 -5.75
N TRP A 102 -6.47 -3.72 -6.48
CA TRP A 102 -7.69 -3.13 -7.04
C TRP A 102 -8.35 -4.06 -8.07
N ILE A 103 -7.53 -4.70 -8.92
CA ILE A 103 -8.02 -5.66 -9.93
C ILE A 103 -8.70 -6.85 -9.24
N TRP A 104 -8.11 -7.37 -8.16
CA TRP A 104 -8.72 -8.46 -7.39
C TRP A 104 -10.03 -8.04 -6.72
N THR A 105 -10.08 -6.86 -6.11
CA THR A 105 -11.33 -6.28 -5.56
C THR A 105 -12.43 -6.20 -6.62
N LEU A 106 -12.12 -5.72 -7.83
CA LEU A 106 -13.05 -5.72 -8.95
C LEU A 106 -13.52 -7.15 -9.33
N LYS A 107 -12.59 -8.11 -9.42
CA LYS A 107 -12.90 -9.49 -9.83
C LYS A 107 -13.75 -10.25 -8.81
N ARG A 108 -13.60 -9.98 -7.52
CA ARG A 108 -14.45 -10.55 -6.46
C ARG A 108 -15.84 -9.91 -6.40
N GLY A 109 -16.04 -8.78 -7.07
CA GLY A 109 -17.29 -8.03 -7.00
C GLY A 109 -17.41 -7.17 -5.73
N ASP A 110 -16.30 -6.97 -5.02
CA ASP A 110 -16.24 -6.16 -3.82
C ASP A 110 -16.41 -4.67 -4.16
N SER A 111 -16.90 -3.89 -3.20
CA SER A 111 -16.91 -2.44 -3.31
C SER A 111 -15.50 -1.88 -3.13
N PHE A 112 -15.17 -0.82 -3.88
CA PHE A 112 -13.93 -0.05 -3.70
C PHE A 112 -14.25 1.43 -3.59
N GLN A 113 -13.51 2.13 -2.75
CA GLN A 113 -13.71 3.56 -2.48
C GLN A 113 -13.06 4.45 -3.54
N THR A 114 -11.93 4.01 -4.09
CA THR A 114 -11.13 4.77 -5.04
C THR A 114 -10.61 3.88 -6.16
N TRP A 115 -10.26 4.52 -7.28
CA TRP A 115 -9.53 3.85 -8.35
C TRP A 115 -8.04 3.98 -8.09
N SER A 116 -7.29 2.90 -8.30
CA SER A 116 -5.91 2.80 -7.85
C SER A 116 -5.01 2.24 -8.95
N GLY A 117 -4.09 3.08 -9.44
CA GLY A 117 -3.18 2.77 -10.51
C GLY A 117 -2.08 3.81 -10.62
N HIS A 118 -1.18 3.62 -11.59
CA HIS A 118 -0.04 4.52 -11.82
C HIS A 118 0.30 4.62 -13.30
N VAL A 119 1.07 5.65 -13.66
CA VAL A 119 1.62 5.80 -15.01
C VAL A 119 3.14 5.76 -14.91
N PHE A 120 3.73 4.84 -15.65
CA PHE A 120 5.18 4.77 -15.86
C PHE A 120 5.53 5.24 -17.27
N LEU A 121 6.81 5.49 -17.49
CA LEU A 121 7.40 5.70 -18.80
C LEU A 121 8.35 4.55 -19.10
N GLU A 122 8.32 4.03 -20.32
CA GLU A 122 9.43 3.28 -20.87
C GLU A 122 10.29 4.25 -21.66
N VAL A 123 11.57 4.30 -21.36
CA VAL A 123 12.53 5.21 -22.00
C VAL A 123 13.70 4.42 -22.57
N TYR A 124 14.16 4.79 -23.75
CA TYR A 124 15.32 4.15 -24.38
C TYR A 124 16.58 4.91 -24.01
N LEU A 125 17.39 4.34 -23.11
CA LEU A 125 18.64 4.93 -22.64
C LEU A 125 19.80 4.01 -22.99
N ASP A 126 20.88 4.55 -23.53
CA ASP A 126 22.13 3.82 -23.78
C ASP A 126 21.93 2.49 -24.53
N GLY A 127 21.03 2.48 -25.52
CA GLY A 127 20.76 1.30 -26.37
C GLY A 127 19.79 0.27 -25.77
N LYS A 128 19.06 0.59 -24.68
CA LYS A 128 18.07 -0.32 -24.09
C LYS A 128 16.83 0.38 -23.57
N TRP A 129 15.70 -0.32 -23.62
CA TRP A 129 14.47 0.10 -22.96
C TRP A 129 14.56 -0.14 -21.46
N VAL A 130 14.31 0.90 -20.67
CA VAL A 130 14.22 0.83 -19.21
C VAL A 130 12.91 1.44 -18.74
N LEU A 131 12.47 1.08 -17.54
CA LEU A 131 11.28 1.68 -16.93
C LEU A 131 11.70 2.88 -16.09
N LEU A 132 10.99 3.99 -16.25
CA LEU A 132 11.10 5.21 -15.47
C LEU A 132 9.79 5.43 -14.71
N ASP A 133 9.91 5.60 -13.40
CA ASP A 133 8.87 6.17 -12.54
C ASP A 133 9.20 7.64 -12.29
N PRO A 134 8.56 8.58 -13.01
CA PRO A 134 8.89 9.99 -12.86
C PRO A 134 8.51 10.52 -11.49
N GLY A 135 7.39 10.05 -10.91
CA GLY A 135 6.93 10.49 -9.59
C GLY A 135 7.84 10.03 -8.45
N ALA A 136 8.48 8.87 -8.59
CA ALA A 136 9.44 8.35 -7.62
C ALA A 136 10.90 8.73 -7.93
N LYS A 137 11.15 9.49 -9.00
CA LYS A 137 12.49 9.78 -9.54
C LYS A 137 13.38 8.54 -9.65
N ARG A 138 12.83 7.44 -10.20
CA ARG A 138 13.51 6.14 -10.20
C ARG A 138 13.53 5.50 -11.57
N VAL A 139 14.71 5.03 -11.98
CA VAL A 139 14.91 4.22 -13.20
C VAL A 139 15.17 2.77 -12.80
N TYR A 140 14.49 1.84 -13.46
CA TYR A 140 14.64 0.40 -13.29
C TYR A 140 15.41 -0.18 -14.49
N LEU A 141 16.72 -0.34 -14.33
CA LEU A 141 17.65 -0.68 -15.41
C LEU A 141 17.53 -2.13 -15.92
N ASN A 142 16.94 -3.02 -15.11
CA ASN A 142 16.72 -4.44 -15.40
C ASN A 142 15.26 -4.72 -15.77
N TYR A 143 14.63 -3.75 -16.44
CA TYR A 143 13.26 -3.85 -16.92
C TYR A 143 13.18 -4.64 -18.23
N SER A 144 12.10 -5.41 -18.40
CA SER A 144 11.74 -6.05 -19.67
C SER A 144 10.43 -5.44 -20.18
N PRO A 145 10.36 -4.98 -21.44
CA PRO A 145 9.11 -4.49 -22.06
C PRO A 145 7.97 -5.52 -22.09
N GLU A 146 8.24 -6.80 -21.89
CA GLU A 146 7.25 -7.87 -21.80
C GLU A 146 6.67 -7.99 -20.37
N ALA A 147 7.33 -7.41 -19.37
CA ALA A 147 6.88 -7.47 -17.98
C ALA A 147 5.50 -6.84 -17.82
N ARG A 148 4.59 -7.64 -17.24
CA ARG A 148 3.22 -7.23 -16.91
C ARG A 148 3.08 -6.70 -15.50
N ILE A 149 3.91 -7.15 -14.57
CA ILE A 149 3.90 -6.71 -13.18
C ILE A 149 5.05 -5.74 -12.97
N LEU A 150 4.69 -4.49 -12.71
CA LEU A 150 5.58 -3.37 -12.51
C LEU A 150 5.72 -3.05 -11.01
N PRO A 151 6.73 -2.23 -10.63
CA PRO A 151 6.99 -1.87 -9.24
C PRO A 151 5.74 -1.39 -8.48
N GLY A 152 5.61 -1.86 -7.25
CA GLY A 152 4.42 -1.62 -6.42
C GLY A 152 3.25 -2.57 -6.72
N ASN A 153 3.52 -3.73 -7.33
CA ASN A 153 2.51 -4.73 -7.69
C ASN A 153 1.43 -4.17 -8.62
N ARG A 154 1.87 -3.58 -9.74
CA ARG A 154 1.01 -2.88 -10.70
C ARG A 154 0.96 -3.60 -12.04
N PHE A 155 -0.24 -3.89 -12.53
CA PHE A 155 -0.44 -4.58 -13.79
C PHE A 155 -0.43 -3.60 -14.97
N ALA A 156 0.52 -3.73 -15.89
CA ALA A 156 0.62 -2.97 -17.13
C ALA A 156 -0.33 -3.54 -18.20
N TYR A 157 -1.41 -2.81 -18.49
CA TYR A 157 -2.47 -3.27 -19.39
C TYR A 157 -2.53 -2.51 -20.71
N HIS A 158 -1.97 -1.30 -20.80
CA HIS A 158 -1.92 -0.54 -22.04
C HIS A 158 -0.62 0.26 -22.13
N LYS A 159 0.00 0.27 -23.32
CA LYS A 159 1.21 1.02 -23.64
C LYS A 159 1.00 1.77 -24.95
N GLY A 160 1.53 2.98 -25.07
CA GLY A 160 1.30 3.77 -26.28
C GLY A 160 2.07 5.08 -26.34
N ASN A 161 1.99 5.71 -27.50
CA ASN A 161 2.72 6.94 -27.82
C ASN A 161 1.89 8.22 -27.57
N ASP A 162 0.56 8.11 -27.43
CA ASP A 162 -0.32 9.24 -27.19
C ASP A 162 -1.27 8.95 -26.01
N PRO A 163 -0.97 9.48 -24.81
CA PRO A 163 -1.83 9.43 -23.63
C PRO A 163 -3.30 9.78 -23.86
N LYS A 164 -3.62 10.71 -24.79
CA LYS A 164 -5.01 11.08 -25.10
C LYS A 164 -5.78 9.95 -25.77
N THR A 165 -5.12 9.26 -26.71
CA THR A 165 -5.70 8.11 -27.41
C THR A 165 -5.72 6.86 -26.54
N MET A 166 -4.75 6.75 -25.61
CA MET A 166 -4.70 5.66 -24.65
C MET A 166 -5.80 5.73 -23.59
N ILE A 167 -6.46 6.89 -23.47
CA ILE A 167 -7.45 7.21 -22.44
C ILE A 167 -6.82 7.06 -21.06
N MET A 168 -6.06 8.05 -20.60
CA MET A 168 -5.45 8.10 -19.26
C MET A 168 -6.45 8.61 -18.21
N SER A 169 -6.07 8.61 -16.91
CA SER A 169 -6.97 9.02 -15.80
C SER A 169 -7.49 10.46 -15.93
N LEU A 170 -6.80 11.31 -16.68
CA LEU A 170 -7.23 12.66 -17.06
C LEU A 170 -8.48 12.68 -17.96
N GLN A 171 -8.91 11.53 -18.46
CA GLN A 171 -10.18 11.35 -19.19
C GLN A 171 -11.12 10.52 -18.32
N TRP A 172 -11.39 10.98 -17.09
CA TRP A 172 -11.86 10.18 -15.95
C TRP A 172 -12.98 9.18 -16.25
N GLU A 173 -14.11 9.63 -16.78
CA GLU A 173 -15.26 8.76 -17.03
C GLU A 173 -14.95 7.70 -18.11
N ALA A 174 -14.34 8.12 -19.22
CA ALA A 174 -13.93 7.20 -20.29
C ALA A 174 -12.86 6.21 -19.80
N TRP A 175 -11.93 6.68 -18.96
CA TRP A 175 -10.90 5.86 -18.35
C TRP A 175 -11.50 4.78 -17.45
N LYS A 176 -12.44 5.14 -16.57
CA LYS A 176 -13.14 4.17 -15.70
C LYS A 176 -13.87 3.11 -16.52
N GLN A 177 -14.59 3.51 -17.54
CA GLN A 177 -15.33 2.59 -18.42
C GLN A 177 -14.38 1.63 -19.15
N GLN A 178 -13.32 2.16 -19.79
CA GLN A 178 -12.33 1.34 -20.50
C GLN A 178 -11.61 0.38 -19.54
N THR A 179 -11.20 0.87 -18.37
CA THR A 179 -10.48 0.10 -17.35
C THR A 179 -11.35 -1.04 -16.82
N LYS A 180 -12.60 -0.75 -16.44
CA LYS A 180 -13.55 -1.79 -16.00
C LYS A 180 -13.77 -2.84 -17.09
N ALA A 181 -14.05 -2.40 -18.32
CA ALA A 181 -14.29 -3.29 -19.45
C ALA A 181 -13.09 -4.22 -19.73
N TYR A 182 -11.86 -3.71 -19.61
CA TYR A 182 -10.64 -4.50 -19.74
C TYR A 182 -10.53 -5.55 -18.62
N PHE A 183 -10.53 -5.10 -17.36
CA PHE A 183 -10.24 -5.99 -16.23
C PHE A 183 -11.36 -6.98 -15.89
N SER A 184 -12.61 -6.68 -16.25
CA SER A 184 -13.71 -7.64 -16.21
C SER A 184 -13.50 -8.84 -17.14
N LYS A 185 -12.71 -8.67 -18.22
CA LYS A 185 -12.41 -9.75 -19.19
C LYS A 185 -10.99 -10.32 -19.05
N LEU A 186 -10.13 -9.71 -18.24
CA LEU A 186 -8.76 -10.15 -18.05
C LEU A 186 -8.72 -11.58 -17.50
N ASP A 187 -7.89 -12.45 -18.07
CA ASP A 187 -7.58 -13.75 -17.47
C ASP A 187 -6.87 -13.57 -16.13
N ALA A 188 -7.46 -14.10 -15.06
CA ALA A 188 -6.93 -14.00 -13.71
C ALA A 188 -5.60 -14.76 -13.53
N SER A 189 -5.28 -15.74 -14.39
CA SER A 189 -4.00 -16.45 -14.36
C SER A 189 -2.78 -15.54 -14.61
N LEU A 190 -3.02 -14.38 -15.22
CA LEU A 190 -1.99 -13.36 -15.48
C LEU A 190 -1.68 -12.49 -14.26
N LEU A 191 -2.48 -12.59 -13.20
CA LEU A 191 -2.31 -11.82 -11.98
C LEU A 191 -1.46 -12.58 -10.96
N PRO A 192 -0.64 -11.87 -10.15
CA PRO A 192 -0.09 -12.42 -8.93
C PRO A 192 -1.20 -12.94 -8.01
N VAL A 193 -0.83 -13.86 -7.12
CA VAL A 193 -1.74 -14.48 -6.15
C VAL A 193 -2.53 -13.42 -5.38
N ASP A 194 -3.84 -13.65 -5.21
CA ASP A 194 -4.71 -12.84 -4.36
C ASP A 194 -4.42 -13.11 -2.88
N THR A 195 -3.49 -12.36 -2.31
CA THR A 195 -3.14 -12.48 -0.88
C THR A 195 -4.29 -12.05 0.04
N SER A 196 -5.22 -11.22 -0.44
CA SER A 196 -6.36 -10.75 0.36
C SER A 196 -7.43 -11.83 0.53
N ALA A 197 -7.52 -12.76 -0.41
CA ALA A 197 -8.39 -13.94 -0.31
C ALA A 197 -7.69 -15.14 0.37
N SER A 198 -6.49 -14.96 0.93
CA SER A 198 -5.77 -16.04 1.59
C SER A 198 -6.48 -16.48 2.89
N VAL A 199 -6.48 -17.78 3.14
CA VAL A 199 -6.96 -18.36 4.40
C VAL A 199 -5.74 -18.79 5.20
N VAL A 200 -5.60 -18.27 6.43
CA VAL A 200 -4.59 -18.72 7.36
C VAL A 200 -5.05 -20.06 7.94
N LEU A 201 -4.33 -21.14 7.62
CA LEU A 201 -4.65 -22.50 8.08
C LEU A 201 -4.23 -22.78 9.54
N GLY A 202 -3.52 -21.85 10.18
CA GLY A 202 -3.18 -21.92 11.60
C GLY A 202 -4.33 -21.45 12.48
N LYS A 203 -4.52 -22.11 13.63
CA LYS A 203 -5.40 -21.56 14.68
C LYS A 203 -4.79 -20.24 15.15
N THR A 204 -5.51 -19.14 14.96
CA THR A 204 -5.12 -17.86 15.52
C THR A 204 -5.57 -17.76 16.98
N CYS A 205 -4.85 -16.96 17.77
CA CYS A 205 -5.17 -16.70 19.16
C CYS A 205 -5.66 -15.26 19.35
N PHE A 206 -6.83 -15.13 19.95
CA PHE A 206 -7.36 -13.87 20.47
C PHE A 206 -7.00 -13.78 21.96
N VAL A 207 -6.35 -12.69 22.34
CA VAL A 207 -5.87 -12.49 23.71
C VAL A 207 -6.74 -11.44 24.40
N ILE A 208 -7.31 -11.81 25.54
CA ILE A 208 -8.10 -10.93 26.38
C ILE A 208 -7.39 -10.75 27.72
N GLY A 209 -6.89 -9.55 27.97
CA GLY A 209 -6.23 -9.23 29.24
C GLY A 209 -5.81 -7.77 29.34
N ASN A 210 -5.64 -7.30 30.57
CA ASN A 210 -5.07 -5.99 30.85
C ASN A 210 -3.53 -6.04 30.79
N SER A 211 -2.88 -4.90 30.56
CA SER A 211 -1.42 -4.81 30.72
C SER A 211 -1.02 -5.10 32.18
N PRO A 212 0.05 -5.87 32.46
CA PRO A 212 1.01 -6.47 31.51
C PRO A 212 0.68 -7.93 31.10
N TYR A 213 -0.51 -8.43 31.42
CA TYR A 213 -0.88 -9.84 31.26
C TYR A 213 -1.14 -10.23 29.82
N TYR A 214 -1.69 -9.32 28.99
CA TYR A 214 -1.88 -9.65 27.58
C TYR A 214 -0.55 -9.92 26.87
N GLN A 215 0.54 -9.22 27.20
CA GLN A 215 1.87 -9.49 26.63
C GLN A 215 2.36 -10.89 27.00
N LYS A 216 2.10 -11.34 28.25
CA LYS A 216 2.44 -12.70 28.72
C LYS A 216 1.61 -13.75 27.96
N LEU A 217 0.32 -13.50 27.75
CA LEU A 217 -0.57 -14.37 26.99
C LEU A 217 -0.21 -14.44 25.50
N THR A 218 0.13 -13.32 24.88
CA THR A 218 0.62 -13.26 23.50
C THR A 218 1.88 -14.11 23.33
N LYS A 219 2.84 -13.98 24.25
CA LYS A 219 4.06 -14.79 24.24
C LYS A 219 3.74 -16.28 24.40
N LEU A 220 2.84 -16.63 25.32
CA LEU A 220 2.40 -18.02 25.50
C LEU A 220 1.76 -18.59 24.23
N ALA A 221 0.93 -17.80 23.53
CA ALA A 221 0.32 -18.20 22.27
C ALA A 221 1.40 -18.49 21.20
N GLN A 222 2.39 -17.61 21.08
CA GLN A 222 3.52 -17.78 20.16
C GLN A 222 4.35 -19.03 20.49
N GLU A 223 4.64 -19.29 21.77
CA GLU A 223 5.35 -20.50 22.24
C GLU A 223 4.57 -21.79 21.92
N LYS A 224 3.25 -21.71 21.76
CA LYS A 224 2.37 -22.82 21.32
C LYS A 224 2.19 -22.91 19.80
N GLY A 225 2.90 -22.09 19.03
CA GLY A 225 2.79 -22.05 17.57
C GLY A 225 1.51 -21.40 17.07
N LEU A 226 0.80 -20.65 17.93
CA LEU A 226 -0.38 -19.87 17.54
C LEU A 226 0.04 -18.49 17.07
N THR A 227 -0.57 -18.02 15.98
CA THR A 227 -0.41 -16.64 15.53
C THR A 227 -1.39 -15.76 16.31
N GLU A 228 -0.92 -14.71 16.96
CA GLU A 228 -1.81 -13.73 17.59
C GLU A 228 -2.63 -13.01 16.51
N ALA A 229 -3.96 -13.12 16.57
CA ALA A 229 -4.86 -12.35 15.71
C ALA A 229 -5.07 -10.94 16.27
N LYS A 230 -5.35 -10.84 17.57
CA LYS A 230 -5.63 -9.57 18.25
C LYS A 230 -5.51 -9.73 19.76
N SER A 231 -4.92 -8.73 20.42
CA SER A 231 -5.06 -8.51 21.86
C SER A 231 -6.02 -7.34 22.13
N PHE A 232 -6.93 -7.50 23.09
CA PHE A 232 -7.93 -6.51 23.45
C PHE A 232 -8.48 -6.71 24.88
N ASN A 233 -8.91 -5.63 25.53
CA ASN A 233 -9.63 -5.63 26.81
C ASN A 233 -10.88 -4.73 26.79
N THR A 234 -11.20 -4.22 25.61
CA THR A 234 -12.35 -3.38 25.27
C THR A 234 -12.77 -3.71 23.83
N GLY A 235 -13.91 -3.18 23.36
CA GLY A 235 -14.38 -3.47 21.99
C GLY A 235 -14.85 -4.91 21.79
N TYR A 236 -15.33 -5.56 22.85
CA TYR A 236 -15.73 -6.97 22.85
C TYR A 236 -16.72 -7.33 21.73
N ASP A 237 -17.70 -6.48 21.48
CA ASP A 237 -18.73 -6.71 20.47
C ASP A 237 -18.17 -6.72 19.03
N THR A 238 -16.98 -6.14 18.80
CA THR A 238 -16.27 -6.19 17.52
C THR A 238 -15.43 -7.45 17.39
N TYR A 239 -14.74 -7.85 18.45
CA TYR A 239 -13.69 -8.87 18.35
C TYR A 239 -14.13 -10.28 18.75
N LEU A 240 -15.07 -10.44 19.69
CA LEU A 240 -15.57 -11.77 20.09
C LEU A 240 -16.26 -12.53 18.93
N PRO A 241 -17.04 -11.88 18.03
CA PRO A 241 -17.55 -12.57 16.84
C PRO A 241 -16.46 -13.12 15.92
N LEU A 242 -15.35 -12.38 15.77
CA LEU A 242 -14.21 -12.78 14.93
C LEU A 242 -13.40 -13.93 15.52
N ALA A 243 -13.55 -14.19 16.82
CA ALA A 243 -12.84 -15.26 17.52
C ALA A 243 -13.52 -16.63 17.42
N LYS A 244 -14.71 -16.72 16.80
CA LYS A 244 -15.42 -17.99 16.63
C LYS A 244 -14.62 -18.97 15.76
N GLY A 245 -14.47 -20.21 16.23
CA GLY A 245 -13.67 -21.25 15.56
C GLY A 245 -12.16 -21.14 15.78
N HIS A 246 -11.71 -20.21 16.63
CA HIS A 246 -10.30 -19.97 16.95
C HIS A 246 -9.98 -20.29 18.42
N VAL A 247 -8.80 -19.86 18.88
CA VAL A 247 -8.38 -19.99 20.29
C VAL A 247 -8.50 -18.63 20.98
N ILE A 248 -9.04 -18.60 22.20
CA ILE A 248 -9.13 -17.38 23.03
C ILE A 248 -8.37 -17.63 24.33
N TYR A 249 -7.39 -16.79 24.63
CA TYR A 249 -6.72 -16.75 25.93
C TYR A 249 -7.28 -15.61 26.75
N ILE A 250 -7.84 -15.91 27.91
CA ILE A 250 -8.45 -14.94 28.82
C ILE A 250 -7.66 -14.91 30.10
N ALA A 251 -7.13 -13.74 30.46
CA ALA A 251 -6.54 -13.52 31.77
C ALA A 251 -7.62 -13.64 32.86
N THR A 252 -7.34 -14.42 33.90
CA THR A 252 -8.16 -14.47 35.11
C THR A 252 -7.37 -14.02 36.33
N HIS A 253 -8.07 -13.42 37.29
CA HIS A 253 -7.53 -13.00 38.57
C HIS A 253 -8.48 -13.43 39.69
N ASP A 254 -7.98 -14.25 40.61
CA ASP A 254 -8.77 -14.85 41.69
C ASP A 254 -10.01 -15.59 41.15
N GLY A 255 -9.85 -16.29 40.02
CA GLY A 255 -10.94 -17.00 39.34
C GLY A 255 -11.95 -16.10 38.62
N GLN A 256 -11.68 -14.79 38.50
CA GLN A 256 -12.52 -13.85 37.76
C GLN A 256 -11.87 -13.48 36.41
N PRO A 257 -12.53 -13.70 35.26
CA PRO A 257 -12.01 -13.31 33.96
C PRO A 257 -12.00 -11.78 33.78
N THR A 258 -11.03 -11.28 33.03
CA THR A 258 -10.94 -9.85 32.70
C THR A 258 -12.06 -9.37 31.78
N VAL A 259 -12.65 -10.26 30.99
CA VAL A 259 -13.89 -9.98 30.24
C VAL A 259 -15.11 -10.20 31.13
N PRO A 260 -16.11 -9.30 31.11
CA PRO A 260 -17.36 -9.55 31.81
C PRO A 260 -18.02 -10.85 31.33
N ILE A 261 -18.40 -11.72 32.26
CA ILE A 261 -18.97 -13.06 31.95
C ILE A 261 -20.19 -12.93 31.04
N ALA A 262 -21.11 -12.01 31.33
CA ALA A 262 -22.30 -11.78 30.49
C ALA A 262 -21.94 -11.39 29.05
N THR A 263 -20.86 -10.62 28.85
CA THR A 263 -20.37 -10.27 27.51
C THR A 263 -19.76 -11.48 26.81
N LEU A 264 -19.01 -12.32 27.52
CA LEU A 264 -18.46 -13.55 26.96
C LEU A 264 -19.59 -14.53 26.56
N GLU A 265 -20.57 -14.72 27.44
CA GLU A 265 -21.70 -15.64 27.22
C GLU A 265 -22.66 -15.21 26.12
N LYS A 266 -22.77 -13.90 25.86
CA LYS A 266 -23.50 -13.35 24.70
C LYS A 266 -23.00 -13.95 23.38
N TYR A 267 -21.70 -14.24 23.26
CA TYR A 267 -21.08 -14.74 22.03
C TYR A 267 -20.70 -16.22 22.08
N PHE A 268 -20.44 -16.74 23.29
CA PHE A 268 -20.06 -18.11 23.56
C PHE A 268 -20.93 -18.66 24.72
N PRO A 269 -22.16 -19.14 24.42
CA PRO A 269 -23.07 -19.65 25.43
C PRO A 269 -22.41 -20.74 26.30
N ASN A 270 -22.63 -20.68 27.61
CA ASN A 270 -22.03 -21.57 28.62
C ASN A 270 -20.50 -21.46 28.81
N ALA A 271 -19.82 -20.45 28.25
CA ALA A 271 -18.37 -20.29 28.41
C ALA A 271 -17.93 -20.18 29.89
N SER A 272 -18.79 -19.68 30.79
CA SER A 272 -18.47 -19.55 32.23
C SER A 272 -18.20 -20.89 32.91
N ALA A 273 -18.75 -22.01 32.40
CA ALA A 273 -18.49 -23.35 32.92
C ALA A 273 -17.01 -23.75 32.83
N GLY A 274 -16.26 -23.14 31.89
CA GLY A 274 -14.83 -23.38 31.70
C GLY A 274 -13.91 -22.70 32.72
N ILE A 275 -14.41 -21.72 33.48
CA ILE A 275 -13.57 -20.90 34.37
C ILE A 275 -12.86 -21.77 35.41
N LYS A 276 -13.61 -22.66 36.08
CA LYS A 276 -13.03 -23.55 37.11
C LYS A 276 -12.08 -24.59 36.53
N ALA A 277 -12.35 -25.07 35.32
CA ALA A 277 -11.53 -26.07 34.63
C ALA A 277 -10.30 -25.46 33.92
N GLY A 278 -10.22 -24.13 33.84
CA GLY A 278 -9.19 -23.40 33.10
C GLY A 278 -9.34 -23.47 31.57
N ARG A 279 -10.35 -24.18 31.06
CA ARG A 279 -10.60 -24.32 29.62
C ARG A 279 -12.03 -24.77 29.32
N ILE A 280 -12.52 -24.44 28.13
CA ILE A 280 -13.76 -24.97 27.55
C ILE A 280 -13.71 -24.86 26.02
N THR A 281 -14.50 -25.69 25.34
CA THR A 281 -14.75 -25.54 23.90
C THR A 281 -16.22 -25.20 23.67
N VAL A 282 -16.49 -24.13 22.93
CA VAL A 282 -17.85 -23.68 22.57
C VAL A 282 -17.89 -23.44 21.07
N ASP A 283 -18.75 -24.19 20.35
CA ASP A 283 -18.93 -24.10 18.90
C ASP A 283 -17.60 -24.10 18.12
N GLY A 284 -16.70 -25.03 18.45
CA GLY A 284 -15.38 -25.15 17.84
C GLY A 284 -14.35 -24.09 18.27
N THR A 285 -14.72 -23.17 19.15
CA THR A 285 -13.82 -22.17 19.76
C THR A 285 -13.22 -22.72 21.04
N GLU A 286 -11.90 -22.73 21.15
CA GLU A 286 -11.20 -23.13 22.38
C GLU A 286 -10.94 -21.91 23.26
N ILE A 287 -11.51 -21.87 24.46
CA ILE A 287 -11.34 -20.77 25.42
C ILE A 287 -10.50 -21.28 26.58
N LEU A 288 -9.36 -20.63 26.85
CA LEU A 288 -8.49 -20.94 27.98
C LEU A 288 -8.53 -19.78 28.97
N PHE A 289 -8.81 -20.10 30.22
CA PHE A 289 -8.80 -19.18 31.35
C PHE A 289 -7.47 -19.34 32.07
N ILE A 290 -6.62 -18.32 31.99
CA ILE A 290 -5.23 -18.37 32.45
C ILE A 290 -5.10 -17.46 33.66
N GLU A 291 -4.89 -18.09 34.81
CA GLU A 291 -4.83 -17.43 36.11
C GLU A 291 -3.50 -16.70 36.31
N PHE A 292 -3.60 -15.42 36.66
CA PHE A 292 -2.48 -14.60 37.09
C PHE A 292 -2.72 -14.16 38.54
N SER A 293 -1.99 -14.78 39.47
CA SER A 293 -2.07 -14.42 40.89
C SER A 293 -1.73 -12.93 41.11
N LYS A 294 -2.59 -12.20 41.84
CA LYS A 294 -2.36 -10.78 42.21
C LYS A 294 -1.04 -10.50 42.94
N ALA A 295 -0.42 -11.53 43.53
CA ALA A 295 0.85 -11.45 44.24
C ALA A 295 2.01 -10.88 43.39
N LEU A 296 1.94 -10.96 42.06
CA LEU A 296 2.93 -10.38 41.15
C LEU A 296 2.86 -8.84 41.05
N SER A 297 1.74 -8.20 41.42
CA SER A 297 1.51 -6.78 41.14
C SER A 297 2.23 -5.81 42.10
N LEU A 298 2.58 -6.24 43.32
CA LEU A 298 3.31 -5.41 44.28
C LEU A 298 4.81 -5.35 43.95
N GLU A 299 5.40 -6.47 43.57
CA GLU A 299 6.82 -6.55 43.25
C GLU A 299 7.12 -5.88 41.89
N GLU A 300 6.22 -6.04 40.91
CA GLU A 300 6.31 -5.34 39.62
C GLU A 300 6.10 -3.83 39.78
N LYS A 301 5.12 -3.38 40.60
CA LYS A 301 4.97 -1.95 40.96
C LYS A 301 6.21 -1.41 41.67
N ARG A 302 6.82 -2.20 42.55
CA ARG A 302 8.05 -1.82 43.25
C ARG A 302 9.22 -1.67 42.28
N LYS A 303 9.38 -2.60 41.33
CA LYS A 303 10.40 -2.50 40.26
C LYS A 303 10.15 -1.33 39.32
N GLN A 304 8.90 -0.98 39.05
CA GLN A 304 8.54 0.19 38.23
C GLN A 304 8.86 1.51 38.96
N LEU A 305 8.45 1.64 40.22
CA LEU A 305 8.79 2.78 41.07
C LEU A 305 10.31 2.95 41.24
N GLU A 306 11.07 1.85 41.36
CA GLU A 306 12.53 1.90 41.41
C GLU A 306 13.17 2.38 40.10
N ARG A 307 12.58 2.05 38.94
CA ARG A 307 13.05 2.55 37.64
C ARG A 307 12.75 4.04 37.46
N GLU A 308 11.54 4.47 37.79
CA GLU A 308 11.14 5.88 37.74
C GLU A 308 11.99 6.73 38.70
N LYS A 309 12.28 6.22 39.90
CA LYS A 309 13.18 6.88 40.85
C LYS A 309 14.60 7.03 40.31
N LYS A 310 15.17 5.99 39.71
CA LYS A 310 16.51 6.04 39.10
C LYS A 310 16.58 7.01 37.93
N GLN A 311 15.52 7.09 37.13
CA GLN A 311 15.44 8.01 36.00
C GLN A 311 15.37 9.47 36.47
N LEU A 312 14.56 9.77 37.49
CA LEU A 312 14.49 11.09 38.14
C LEU A 312 15.82 11.49 38.79
N GLU A 313 16.54 10.54 39.40
CA GLU A 313 17.87 10.80 39.96
C GLU A 313 18.91 11.10 38.86
N GLN A 314 18.87 10.40 37.72
CA GLN A 314 19.71 10.71 36.56
C GLN A 314 19.39 12.07 35.94
N GLU A 315 18.11 12.42 35.79
CA GLU A 315 17.69 13.71 35.25
C GLU A 315 18.10 14.88 36.16
N LYS A 316 18.07 14.70 37.49
CA LYS A 316 18.59 15.70 38.44
C LYS A 316 20.11 15.85 38.39
N LEU A 317 20.84 14.77 38.15
CA LEU A 317 22.30 14.79 38.00
C LEU A 317 22.76 15.45 36.70
N LEU A 318 21.92 15.41 35.66
CA LEU A 318 22.17 16.08 34.37
C LEU A 318 21.76 17.56 34.36
N ALA A 319 21.06 18.03 35.38
CA ALA A 319 20.59 19.42 35.52
C ALA A 319 21.43 20.26 36.51
N GLN A 320 22.53 19.72 37.02
CA GLN A 320 23.57 20.43 37.80
C GLN A 320 24.83 20.60 36.94
#